data_AF-A0A942IFZ9-F1
#
_entry.id   AF-A0A942IFZ9-F1
#
_cell.length_a   1.000
_cell.length_b   1.000
_cell.length_c   1.000
_cell.angle_alpha   90.00
_cell.angle_beta   90.00
_cell.angle_gamma   90.00
#
_symmetry.space_group_name_H-M   'P 1'
#
loop_
_entity.id
_entity.type
_entity.pdbx_description
1 polymer ?
#
loop_
_entity_poly.entity_id
_entity_poly.type
_entity_poly.pdbx_seq_one_letter_code
_entity_poly.pdbx_strand_id
1 'polypeptide(L)' 'MKREKLTHIFKKHGVRIAYLFGSQKEAGTAFLEGVATKIDDEVDLDIGVVFKTFPEDAFKAYGELYADLSLFFEPFTVDL' A
#
# COMPACT_ATOMS: atom_id res chain seq x y z
N MET A 1 4.49 1.59 -15.49
CA MET A 1 5.48 1.56 -14.39
C MET A 1 4.77 1.27 -13.06
N LYS A 2 5.41 0.62 -12.06
CA LYS A 2 4.76 0.20 -10.78
C LYS A 2 3.92 1.30 -10.12
N ARG A 3 4.45 2.54 -10.08
CA ARG A 3 3.75 3.72 -9.54
C ARG A 3 2.42 4.04 -10.23
N GLU A 4 2.30 3.82 -11.53
CA GLU A 4 1.05 4.06 -12.27
C GLU A 4 -0.02 3.04 -11.90
N LYS A 5 0.36 1.75 -11.79
CA LYS A 5 -0.54 0.69 -11.32
C LYS A 5 -1.02 0.97 -9.90
N LEU A 6 -0.11 1.34 -9.01
CA LEU A 6 -0.46 1.69 -7.63
C LEU A 6 -1.38 2.91 -7.57
N THR A 7 -1.11 3.93 -8.39
CA THR A 7 -1.99 5.11 -8.52
C THR A 7 -3.40 4.71 -8.98
N HIS A 8 -3.52 3.73 -9.88
CA HIS A 8 -4.81 3.22 -10.32
C HIS A 8 -5.57 2.50 -9.19
N ILE A 9 -4.89 1.67 -8.40
CA ILE A 9 -5.46 1.01 -7.22
C ILE A 9 -6.01 2.06 -6.24
N PHE A 10 -5.20 3.05 -5.86
CA PHE A 10 -5.65 4.10 -4.93
C PHE A 10 -6.83 4.91 -5.47
N LYS A 11 -6.83 5.24 -6.77
CA LYS A 11 -7.96 5.94 -7.40
C LYS A 11 -9.24 5.10 -7.41
N LYS A 12 -9.15 3.81 -7.70
CA LYS A 12 -10.28 2.85 -7.65
C LYS A 12 -10.94 2.85 -6.27
N HIS A 13 -10.13 2.93 -5.20
CA HIS A 13 -10.59 2.92 -3.81
C HIS A 13 -10.91 4.31 -3.22
N GLY A 14 -10.84 5.39 -4.00
CA GLY A 14 -11.14 6.73 -3.51
C GLY A 14 -10.08 7.31 -2.55
N VAL A 15 -8.87 6.73 -2.53
CA VAL A 15 -7.73 7.23 -1.75
C VAL A 15 -7.18 8.50 -2.41
N ARG A 16 -7.05 9.56 -1.62
CA ARG A 16 -6.54 10.88 -2.03
C ARG A 16 -5.05 11.01 -1.77
N ILE A 17 -4.57 10.50 -0.65
CA ILE A 17 -3.15 10.50 -0.26
C ILE A 17 -2.81 9.10 0.24
N ALA A 18 -1.65 8.58 -0.14
CA ALA A 18 -1.06 7.38 0.43
C ALA A 18 0.43 7.63 0.69
N TYR A 19 0.97 7.09 1.78
CA TYR A 19 2.38 7.22 2.13
C TYR A 19 2.87 5.99 2.88
N LEU A 20 4.13 5.61 2.65
CA LEU A 20 4.79 4.56 3.42
C LEU A 20 5.35 5.14 4.70
N PHE A 21 5.19 4.43 5.80
CA PHE A 21 5.81 4.78 7.08
C PHE A 21 6.30 3.50 7.79
N GLY A 22 6.77 3.62 9.03
CA GLY A 22 7.31 2.47 9.78
C GLY A 22 8.72 2.06 9.35
N SER A 23 9.10 0.84 9.74
CA SER A 23 10.47 0.30 9.58
C SER A 23 10.78 -0.18 8.16
N GLN A 24 9.77 -0.57 7.38
CA GLN A 24 9.93 -1.07 6.01
C GLN A 24 9.74 0.01 4.93
N LYS A 25 9.54 1.28 5.28
CA LYS A 25 9.24 2.35 4.29
C LYS A 25 10.32 2.52 3.21
N GLU A 26 11.59 2.40 3.56
CA GLU A 26 12.70 2.49 2.59
C GLU A 26 12.67 1.29 1.63
N ALA A 27 12.44 0.08 2.14
CA ALA A 27 12.32 -1.13 1.34
C ALA A 27 11.11 -1.05 0.39
N GLY A 28 9.95 -0.61 0.88
CA GLY A 28 8.76 -0.39 0.05
C GLY A 28 9.00 0.67 -1.03
N THR A 29 9.75 1.73 -0.73
CA THR A 29 10.12 2.76 -1.72
C THR A 29 11.03 2.18 -2.81
N ALA A 30 12.07 1.44 -2.42
CA ALA A 30 12.96 0.74 -3.36
C ALA A 30 12.18 -0.25 -4.26
N PHE A 31 11.22 -0.98 -3.68
CA PHE A 31 10.33 -1.87 -4.44
C PHE A 31 9.55 -1.13 -5.54
N LEU A 32 9.01 0.05 -5.24
CA LEU A 32 8.29 0.88 -6.22
C LEU A 32 9.18 1.39 -7.35
N GLU A 33 10.47 1.59 -7.06
CA GLU A 33 11.49 2.03 -8.01
C GLU A 33 12.07 0.88 -8.84
N GLY A 34 11.73 -0.37 -8.49
CA GLY A 34 12.26 -1.56 -9.16
C GLY A 34 13.70 -1.89 -8.75
N VAL A 35 14.15 -1.35 -7.61
CA VAL A 35 15.47 -1.62 -7.03
C VAL A 35 15.36 -2.84 -6.12
N ALA A 36 16.36 -3.72 -6.17
CA ALA A 36 16.44 -4.85 -5.26
C ALA A 36 16.64 -4.35 -3.83
N THR A 37 15.84 -4.86 -2.89
CA THR A 37 15.94 -4.54 -1.47
C THR A 37 15.85 -5.83 -0.66
N LYS A 38 16.46 -5.83 0.53
CA LYS A 38 16.17 -6.86 1.52
C LYS A 38 14.78 -6.56 2.09
N ILE A 39 13.95 -7.58 2.13
CA ILE A 39 12.63 -7.55 2.76
C ILE A 39 12.77 -8.39 4.03
N ASP A 40 12.30 -7.83 5.14
CA ASP A 40 12.23 -8.52 6.41
C ASP A 40 10.82 -9.15 6.51
N ASP A 41 10.76 -10.46 6.72
CA ASP A 41 9.52 -11.23 6.79
C ASP A 41 8.89 -11.26 8.19
N GLU A 42 9.56 -10.68 9.19
CA GLU A 42 9.05 -10.57 10.56
C GLU A 42 8.31 -9.26 10.85
N VAL A 43 8.30 -8.31 9.91
CA VAL A 43 7.68 -6.98 10.06
C VAL A 43 6.83 -6.60 8.86
N ASP A 44 5.77 -5.83 9.09
CA ASP A 44 4.84 -5.41 8.03
C ASP A 44 5.34 -4.14 7.30
N LEU A 45 4.78 -3.90 6.10
CA LEU A 45 4.89 -2.66 5.37
C LEU A 45 3.70 -1.77 5.70
N ASP A 46 3.92 -0.75 6.54
CA ASP A 46 2.88 0.19 6.96
C ASP A 46 2.56 1.22 5.86
N ILE A 47 1.28 1.32 5.51
CA ILE A 47 0.79 2.22 4.46
C ILE A 47 -0.32 3.13 5.02
N GLY A 48 -0.01 4.40 5.20
CA GLY A 48 -1.00 5.37 5.65
C GLY A 48 -1.85 5.85 4.48
N VAL A 49 -3.18 5.80 4.62
CA VAL A 49 -4.11 6.24 3.58
C VAL A 49 -5.08 7.32 4.06
N VAL A 50 -5.37 8.28 3.18
CA VAL A 50 -6.38 9.32 3.41
C VAL A 50 -7.38 9.26 2.27
N PHE A 51 -8.63 8.94 2.59
CA PHE A 51 -9.71 8.92 1.60
C PHE A 51 -10.17 10.33 1.24
N LYS A 52 -10.62 10.51 -0.01
CA LYS A 52 -11.22 11.78 -0.45
C LYS A 52 -12.51 12.10 0.33
N THR A 53 -13.31 11.07 0.56
CA THR A 53 -14.49 11.06 1.43
C THR A 53 -14.39 9.78 2.24
N PHE A 54 -14.53 9.86 3.56
CA PHE A 54 -14.44 8.68 4.40
C PHE A 54 -15.56 7.68 4.02
N PRO A 55 -15.23 6.39 3.83
CA PRO A 55 -16.20 5.39 3.40
C PRO A 55 -17.28 5.16 4.46
N GLU A 56 -18.53 4.98 4.02
CA GLU A 56 -19.64 4.64 4.92
C GLU A 56 -19.45 3.27 5.57
N ASP A 57 -18.97 2.29 4.78
CA ASP A 57 -18.54 0.97 5.26
C ASP A 57 -17.02 0.89 5.24
N ALA A 58 -16.40 1.33 6.34
CA ALA A 58 -14.96 1.33 6.47
C ALA A 58 -14.37 -0.08 6.43
N PHE A 59 -15.04 -1.08 7.02
CA PHE A 59 -14.50 -2.44 7.10
C PHE A 59 -14.36 -3.05 5.70
N LYS A 60 -15.39 -2.88 4.87
CA LYS A 60 -15.35 -3.31 3.47
C LYS A 60 -14.32 -2.53 2.66
N ALA A 61 -14.29 -1.20 2.79
CA ALA A 61 -13.39 -0.36 2.02
C ALA A 61 -11.91 -0.67 2.30
N TYR A 62 -11.53 -0.79 3.58
CA TYR A 62 -10.17 -1.18 3.95
C TYR A 62 -9.86 -2.63 3.56
N GLY A 63 -10.80 -3.57 3.67
CA GLY A 63 -10.58 -4.96 3.27
C GLY A 63 -10.34 -5.13 1.76
N GLU A 64 -11.10 -4.43 0.92
CA GLU A 64 -10.90 -4.46 -0.54
C GLU A 64 -9.59 -3.77 -0.95
N LEU A 65 -9.23 -2.66 -0.29
CA LEU A 65 -7.95 -1.97 -0.50
C LEU A 65 -6.77 -2.85 -0.07
N TYR A 66 -6.87 -3.49 1.10
CA TYR A 66 -5.87 -4.42 1.62
C TYR A 66 -5.59 -5.56 0.63
N ALA A 67 -6.63 -6.17 0.08
CA ALA A 67 -6.48 -7.27 -0.88
C ALA A 67 -5.70 -6.85 -2.14
N ASP A 68 -6.05 -5.70 -2.72
CA ASP A 68 -5.36 -5.17 -3.90
C ASP A 68 -3.90 -4.79 -3.58
N LEU A 69 -3.65 -4.20 -2.41
CA LEU A 69 -2.30 -3.78 -2.00
C LEU A 69 -1.41 -4.97 -1.65
N SER A 70 -1.94 -5.99 -0.99
CA SER A 70 -1.20 -7.21 -0.65
C SER A 70 -0.70 -7.91 -1.91
N LEU A 71 -1.55 -8.02 -2.94
CA LEU A 71 -1.16 -8.57 -4.25
C LEU A 71 -0.12 -7.69 -4.96
N PHE A 72 -0.24 -6.37 -4.85
CA PHE A 72 0.68 -5.44 -5.50
C PHE A 72 2.06 -5.42 -4.85
N PHE A 73 2.11 -5.49 -3.52
CA PHE A 73 3.32 -5.40 -2.72
C PHE A 73 3.95 -6.76 -2.40
N GLU A 74 3.57 -7.86 -3.06
CA GLU A 74 4.31 -9.12 -2.86
C GLU A 74 5.83 -8.94 -3.06
N PRO A 75 6.68 -9.42 -2.13
CA PRO A 75 6.38 -10.35 -1.03
C PRO A 75 6.18 -9.70 0.36
N PHE A 76 5.95 -8.40 0.46
CA PHE A 76 5.68 -7.75 1.74
C PHE A 76 4.33 -8.19 2.32
N THR A 77 4.27 -8.40 3.63
CA THR A 77 3.00 -8.32 4.37
C THR A 77 2.66 -6.84 4.54
N VAL A 78 1.42 -6.45 4.28
CA VAL A 78 0.97 -5.04 4.30
C VAL A 78 0.15 -4.77 5.56
N ASP A 79 0.26 -3.56 6.12
CA ASP A 79 -0.65 -3.02 7.15
C ASP A 79 -1.17 -1.63 6.72
N LEU A 80 -2.45 -1.32 7.01
CA LEU A 80 -3.17 -0.11 6.54
C LEU A 80 -3.74 0.75 7.66
#